data_AF-A0A365T3V6-F1
#
_entry.id   AF-A0A365T3V6-F1
#
_cell.length_a   1.000
_cell.length_b   1.000
_cell.length_c   1.000
_cell.angle_alpha   90.00
_cell.angle_beta   90.00
_cell.angle_gamma   90.00
#
_symmetry.space_group_name_H-M   'P 1'
#
loop_
_entity.id
_entity.type
_entity.pdbx_description
1 polymer ?
#
loop_
_entity_poly.entity_id
_entity_poly.type
_entity_poly.pdbx_seq_one_letter_code
_entity_poly.pdbx_strand_id
1 'polypeptide(L)'
;MAQTIESTHGESDSFTTDVDMTSLVVIAGLTAVLFAGALAIGEGLGEIPPDIDWKAFFVVYTVIVFVPWGTPTIAAAVGATLAEGILDFFEGLEPDEPFGWAGYVVGFTVAGYFMKDPSKTVKLAIGAVLGAFIQFAIEGLSLVLISGDAWSVYATSLAGNTVTHGIILGAIPLIPTVAALRGRMQRVLAPSAQTSN
;
A
#
# COMPACT_ATOMS: atom_id res chain seq x y z
N MET A 1 -22.92 -33.56 -24.49
CA MET A 1 -22.88 -32.59 -23.38
C MET A 1 -21.61 -32.84 -22.58
N ALA A 2 -20.52 -32.17 -22.95
CA ALA A 2 -19.28 -32.21 -22.17
C ALA A 2 -19.33 -31.02 -21.20
N GLN A 3 -19.44 -31.30 -19.90
CA GLN A 3 -19.24 -30.30 -18.87
C GLN A 3 -17.78 -29.87 -18.93
N THR A 4 -17.55 -28.65 -19.43
CA THR A 4 -16.27 -27.98 -19.25
C THR A 4 -16.26 -27.53 -17.80
N ILE A 5 -15.43 -28.19 -16.98
CA ILE A 5 -15.15 -27.77 -15.62
C ILE A 5 -14.45 -26.42 -15.75
N GLU A 6 -15.17 -25.34 -15.44
CA GLU A 6 -14.57 -24.04 -15.15
C GLU A 6 -13.50 -24.28 -14.09
N SER A 7 -12.22 -24.06 -14.45
CA SER A 7 -11.18 -23.94 -13.44
C SER A 7 -11.51 -22.70 -12.62
N THR A 8 -12.17 -22.94 -11.49
CA THR A 8 -12.18 -22.04 -10.34
C THR A 8 -10.77 -21.48 -10.19
N HIS A 9 -10.63 -20.15 -10.22
CA HIS A 9 -9.38 -19.46 -9.93
C HIS A 9 -8.81 -20.03 -8.63
N GLY A 10 -7.85 -20.94 -8.75
CA GLY A 10 -7.05 -21.35 -7.62
C GLY A 10 -6.37 -20.11 -7.09
N GLU A 11 -6.59 -19.80 -5.81
CA GLU A 11 -5.67 -18.99 -5.01
C GLU A 11 -4.30 -19.63 -5.20
N SER A 12 -3.52 -19.18 -6.19
CA SER A 12 -2.11 -19.54 -6.23
C SER A 12 -1.48 -18.70 -5.13
N ASP A 13 -1.39 -19.28 -3.94
CA ASP A 13 -0.67 -18.69 -2.81
C ASP A 13 0.81 -18.40 -3.13
N SER A 14 1.30 -18.90 -4.27
CA SER A 14 2.62 -18.66 -4.81
C SER A 14 2.88 -17.17 -5.04
N PHE A 15 4.03 -16.73 -4.54
CA PHE A 15 4.58 -15.41 -4.78
C PHE A 15 4.99 -15.27 -6.26
N THR A 16 4.47 -14.26 -6.95
CA THR A 16 4.71 -14.05 -8.39
C THR A 16 6.04 -13.32 -8.63
N THR A 17 6.96 -13.96 -9.33
CA THR A 17 8.25 -13.37 -9.75
C THR A 17 8.34 -13.07 -11.24
N ASP A 18 7.47 -13.67 -12.05
CA ASP A 18 7.64 -13.77 -13.50
C ASP A 18 6.95 -12.59 -14.22
N VAL A 19 7.24 -11.38 -13.76
CA VAL A 19 6.75 -10.13 -14.37
C VAL A 19 7.95 -9.37 -14.90
N ASP A 20 7.84 -8.86 -16.13
CA ASP A 20 8.95 -8.17 -16.77
C ASP A 20 9.29 -6.85 -16.07
N MET A 21 10.55 -6.43 -16.17
CA MET A 21 11.05 -5.23 -15.51
C MET A 21 10.29 -3.96 -15.92
N THR A 22 9.82 -3.87 -17.17
CA THR A 22 9.07 -2.70 -17.65
C THR A 22 7.77 -2.56 -16.89
N SER A 23 7.03 -3.66 -16.74
CA SER A 23 5.80 -3.70 -15.95
C SER A 23 6.03 -3.30 -14.48
N LEU A 24 7.11 -3.79 -13.86
CA LEU A 24 7.47 -3.41 -12.49
C LEU A 24 7.77 -1.90 -12.37
N VAL A 25 8.53 -1.33 -13.31
CA VAL A 25 8.83 0.11 -13.34
C VAL A 25 7.56 0.93 -13.54
N VAL A 26 6.65 0.50 -14.40
CA VAL A 26 5.36 1.17 -14.62
C VAL A 26 4.51 1.15 -13.35
N ILE A 27 4.44 0.01 -12.65
CA ILE A 27 3.69 -0.10 -11.39
C ILE A 27 4.29 0.84 -10.32
N ALA A 28 5.62 0.84 -10.17
CA ALA A 28 6.30 1.71 -9.22
C ALA A 28 6.07 3.18 -9.55
N GLY A 29 6.26 3.59 -10.82
CA GLY A 29 6.07 4.96 -11.26
C GLY A 29 4.63 5.46 -11.14
N LEU A 30 3.64 4.63 -11.51
CA LEU A 30 2.22 4.97 -11.33
C LEU A 30 1.86 5.12 -9.86
N THR A 31 2.32 4.19 -9.02
CA THR A 31 2.08 4.29 -7.57
C THR A 31 2.72 5.55 -7.00
N ALA A 32 3.96 5.87 -7.41
CA ALA A 32 4.66 7.06 -6.96
C ALA A 32 3.89 8.35 -7.29
N VAL A 33 3.45 8.50 -8.55
CA VAL A 33 2.70 9.70 -8.98
C VAL A 33 1.36 9.82 -8.25
N LEU A 34 0.61 8.72 -8.16
CA LEU A 34 -0.70 8.72 -7.50
C LEU A 34 -0.58 9.02 -6.01
N PHE A 35 0.41 8.41 -5.34
CA PHE A 35 0.58 8.57 -3.91
C PHE A 35 1.16 9.95 -3.56
N ALA A 36 2.15 10.46 -4.30
CA ALA A 36 2.67 11.81 -4.10
C ALA A 36 1.57 12.87 -4.24
N GLY A 37 0.68 12.73 -5.22
CA GLY A 37 -0.47 13.62 -5.36
C GLY A 37 -1.46 13.53 -4.19
N ALA A 38 -1.57 12.37 -3.55
CA ALA A 38 -2.44 12.17 -2.40
C ALA A 38 -1.79 12.64 -1.08
N LEU A 39 -0.48 12.47 -0.93
CA LEU A 39 0.34 13.00 0.17
C LEU A 39 0.28 14.52 0.19
N ALA A 40 0.53 15.18 -0.95
CA ALA A 40 0.45 16.64 -1.06
C ALA A 40 -0.94 17.22 -0.68
N ILE A 41 -2.02 16.44 -0.80
CA ILE A 41 -3.35 16.82 -0.32
C ILE A 41 -3.48 16.58 1.18
N GLY A 42 -2.98 15.44 1.67
CA GLY A 42 -3.05 14.99 3.05
C GLY A 42 -2.22 15.85 4.01
N GLU A 43 -0.97 16.13 3.65
CA GLU A 43 -0.03 16.99 4.40
C GLU A 43 -0.59 18.39 4.63
N GLY A 44 -1.42 18.89 3.70
CA GLY A 44 -2.11 20.16 3.86
C GLY A 44 -3.06 20.24 5.06
N LEU A 45 -3.40 19.11 5.69
CA LEU A 45 -4.19 19.05 6.94
C LEU A 45 -3.33 19.25 8.20
N GLY A 46 -2.00 19.20 8.05
CA GLY A 46 -1.04 19.24 9.14
C GLY A 46 -1.00 17.98 9.99
N GLU A 47 -0.07 17.97 10.92
CA GLU A 47 0.21 16.84 11.80
C GLU A 47 -0.43 17.04 13.18
N ILE A 48 -0.90 15.95 13.77
CA ILE A 48 -1.38 15.93 15.15
C ILE A 48 -0.21 15.45 16.03
N PRO A 49 0.20 16.21 17.06
CA PRO A 49 1.26 15.76 17.96
C PRO A 49 0.92 14.40 18.61
N PRO A 50 1.91 13.51 18.81
CA PRO A 50 3.34 13.79 18.69
C PRO A 50 3.96 13.62 17.30
N ASP A 51 3.26 12.98 16.37
CA ASP A 51 3.73 12.60 15.03
C ASP A 51 2.63 11.71 14.42
N ILE A 52 1.47 12.29 14.11
CA ILE A 52 0.30 11.57 13.58
C ILE A 52 -0.20 12.31 12.34
N ASP A 53 -0.10 11.64 11.20
CA ASP A 53 -0.33 12.24 9.90
C ASP A 53 -1.65 11.82 9.25
N TRP A 54 -1.89 12.42 8.08
CA TRP A 54 -3.03 12.17 7.21
C TRP A 54 -2.59 11.70 5.81
N LYS A 55 -1.92 10.56 5.74
CA LYS A 55 -1.44 9.94 4.49
C LYS A 55 -2.49 8.99 3.88
N ALA A 56 -2.82 9.21 2.62
CA ALA A 56 -3.90 8.51 1.92
C ALA A 56 -3.52 7.08 1.47
N PHE A 57 -3.19 6.19 2.41
CA PHE A 57 -2.67 4.84 2.13
C PHE A 57 -3.58 3.98 1.25
N PHE A 58 -4.90 4.22 1.24
CA PHE A 58 -5.83 3.53 0.35
C PHE A 58 -5.47 3.65 -1.13
N VAL A 59 -4.77 4.71 -1.54
CA VAL A 59 -4.30 4.88 -2.93
C VAL A 59 -3.32 3.78 -3.29
N VAL A 60 -2.30 3.55 -2.45
CA VAL A 60 -1.30 2.49 -2.63
C VAL A 60 -1.97 1.12 -2.52
N TYR A 61 -2.81 0.91 -1.51
CA TYR A 61 -3.55 -0.34 -1.35
C TYR A 61 -4.45 -0.65 -2.56
N THR A 62 -5.05 0.36 -3.18
CA THR A 62 -5.85 0.16 -4.39
C THR A 62 -5.00 -0.39 -5.53
N VAL A 63 -3.80 0.14 -5.75
CA VAL A 63 -2.87 -0.41 -6.76
C VAL A 63 -2.48 -1.84 -6.40
N ILE A 64 -2.08 -2.08 -5.15
CA ILE A 64 -1.68 -3.41 -4.64
C ILE A 64 -2.76 -4.47 -4.88
N VAL A 65 -4.02 -4.11 -4.65
CA VAL A 65 -5.16 -5.02 -4.82
C VAL A 65 -5.36 -5.47 -6.28
N PHE A 66 -4.92 -4.65 -7.25
CA PHE A 66 -5.11 -4.93 -8.69
C PHE A 66 -3.87 -5.48 -9.39
N VAL A 67 -2.78 -5.71 -8.66
CA VAL A 67 -1.58 -6.38 -9.19
C VAL A 67 -1.42 -7.78 -8.57
N PRO A 68 -0.74 -8.72 -9.25
CA PRO A 68 -0.46 -10.03 -8.67
C PRO A 68 0.34 -9.92 -7.37
N TRP A 69 0.01 -10.78 -6.39
CA TRP A 69 0.82 -10.94 -5.18
C TRP A 69 2.23 -11.38 -5.56
N GLY A 70 3.24 -10.60 -5.17
CA GLY A 70 4.64 -10.91 -5.47
C GLY A 70 5.52 -9.68 -5.69
N THR A 71 6.43 -9.80 -6.66
CA THR A 71 7.25 -8.68 -7.15
C THR A 71 6.43 -7.46 -7.61
N PRO A 72 5.22 -7.58 -8.19
CA PRO A 72 4.39 -6.41 -8.51
C PRO A 72 3.93 -5.65 -7.26
N THR A 73 3.61 -6.36 -6.18
CA THR A 73 3.27 -5.74 -4.89
C THR A 73 4.46 -4.97 -4.32
N ILE A 74 5.65 -5.55 -4.37
CA ILE A 74 6.89 -4.88 -3.92
C ILE A 74 7.15 -3.63 -4.78
N ALA A 75 6.94 -3.72 -6.10
CA ALA A 75 7.09 -2.56 -6.98
C ALA A 75 6.13 -1.42 -6.61
N ALA A 76 4.87 -1.72 -6.27
CA ALA A 76 3.93 -0.72 -5.76
C ALA A 76 4.41 -0.12 -4.44
N ALA A 77 4.90 -0.95 -3.50
CA ALA A 77 5.44 -0.49 -2.23
C ALA A 77 6.67 0.42 -2.40
N VAL A 78 7.60 0.06 -3.30
CA VAL A 78 8.73 0.91 -3.68
C VAL A 78 8.26 2.21 -4.31
N GLY A 79 7.22 2.17 -5.15
CA GLY A 79 6.61 3.37 -5.70
C GLY A 79 6.09 4.32 -4.62
N ALA A 80 5.48 3.79 -3.57
CA ALA A 80 5.02 4.61 -2.44
C ALA A 80 6.19 5.22 -1.66
N THR A 81 7.26 4.45 -1.41
CA THR A 81 8.50 4.99 -0.82
C THR A 81 9.13 6.08 -1.69
N LEU A 82 9.10 5.94 -3.02
CA LEU A 82 9.59 6.98 -3.93
C LEU A 82 8.73 8.24 -3.90
N ALA A 83 7.41 8.11 -3.72
CA ALA A 83 6.53 9.27 -3.57
C ALA A 83 6.91 10.08 -2.34
N GLU A 84 7.04 9.41 -1.19
CA GLU A 84 7.45 10.02 0.07
C GLU A 84 8.82 10.67 -0.08
N GLY A 85 9.85 9.89 -0.45
CA GLY A 85 11.21 10.40 -0.56
C GLY A 85 11.39 11.56 -1.56
N ILE A 86 10.50 11.72 -2.54
CA ILE A 86 10.48 12.89 -3.41
C ILE A 86 9.95 14.13 -2.66
N LEU A 87 8.88 13.99 -1.88
CA LEU A 87 8.32 15.07 -1.07
C LEU A 87 9.28 15.44 0.06
N ASP A 88 9.82 14.46 0.80
CA ASP A 88 10.83 14.66 1.85
C ASP A 88 12.05 15.41 1.31
N PHE A 89 12.44 15.13 0.06
CA PHE A 89 13.55 15.85 -0.58
C PHE A 89 13.25 17.33 -0.78
N PHE A 90 11.99 17.70 -1.07
CA PHE A 90 11.59 19.10 -1.21
C PHE A 90 11.37 19.80 0.13
N GLU A 91 10.98 19.05 1.16
CA GLU A 91 10.75 19.57 2.52
C GLU A 91 12.05 19.68 3.32
N GLY A 92 13.02 18.84 3.00
CA GLY A 92 14.35 18.81 3.56
C GLY A 92 14.59 17.51 4.34
N LEU A 93 15.30 16.56 3.71
CA LEU A 93 15.54 15.23 4.25
C LEU A 93 15.95 15.22 5.73
N GLU A 94 15.19 14.46 6.51
CA GLU A 94 15.47 14.24 7.93
C GLU A 94 16.28 12.94 8.16
N PRO A 95 17.01 12.83 9.29
CA PRO A 95 17.83 11.65 9.56
C PRO A 95 17.05 10.35 9.76
N ASP A 96 15.75 10.44 10.05
CA ASP A 96 14.86 9.31 10.32
C ASP A 96 14.09 8.79 9.11
N GLU A 97 14.08 9.53 7.99
CA GLU A 97 13.46 9.14 6.72
C GLU A 97 13.74 7.68 6.29
N PRO A 98 14.97 7.13 6.44
CA PRO A 98 15.23 5.75 6.05
C PRO A 98 14.36 4.71 6.80
N PHE A 99 13.90 5.02 8.02
CA PHE A 99 12.98 4.16 8.77
C PHE A 99 11.58 4.21 8.15
N GLY A 100 11.07 5.40 7.85
CA GLY A 100 9.80 5.59 7.13
C GLY A 100 9.80 4.85 5.79
N TRP A 101 10.84 5.05 4.99
CA TRP A 101 11.03 4.41 3.68
C TRP A 101 11.03 2.88 3.77
N ALA A 102 11.78 2.30 4.72
CA ALA A 102 11.80 0.87 4.95
C ALA A 102 10.44 0.36 5.44
N GLY A 103 9.80 1.12 6.34
CA GLY A 103 8.46 0.87 6.83
C GLY A 103 7.46 0.74 5.68
N TYR A 104 7.48 1.67 4.73
CA TYR A 104 6.59 1.67 3.57
C TYR A 104 6.73 0.39 2.75
N VAL A 105 7.97 0.01 2.41
CA VAL A 105 8.21 -1.22 1.64
C VAL A 105 7.67 -2.44 2.38
N VAL A 106 7.99 -2.60 3.66
CA VAL A 106 7.60 -3.78 4.45
C VAL A 106 6.10 -3.79 4.71
N GLY A 107 5.54 -2.70 5.20
CA GLY A 107 4.12 -2.57 5.56
C GLY A 107 3.20 -2.80 4.36
N PHE A 108 3.47 -2.14 3.22
CA PHE A 108 2.68 -2.34 2.01
C PHE A 108 2.84 -3.73 1.40
N THR A 109 4.04 -4.32 1.45
CA THR A 109 4.24 -5.70 1.03
C THR A 109 3.42 -6.67 1.90
N VAL A 110 3.45 -6.52 3.23
CA VAL A 110 2.64 -7.37 4.11
C VAL A 110 1.15 -7.17 3.87
N ALA A 111 0.69 -5.93 3.65
CA ALA A 111 -0.71 -5.65 3.31
C ALA A 111 -1.15 -6.42 2.05
N GLY A 112 -0.32 -6.43 1.00
CA GLY A 112 -0.60 -7.17 -0.23
C GLY A 112 -0.82 -8.66 -0.03
N TYR A 113 -0.12 -9.30 0.92
CA TYR A 113 -0.32 -10.71 1.25
C TYR A 113 -1.73 -10.99 1.78
N PHE A 114 -2.31 -10.06 2.52
CA PHE A 114 -3.71 -10.20 2.97
C PHE A 114 -4.68 -9.84 1.84
N MET A 115 -4.33 -8.86 1.01
CA MET A 115 -5.20 -8.30 -0.04
C MET A 115 -5.27 -9.09 -1.35
N LYS A 116 -4.58 -10.23 -1.49
CA LYS A 116 -4.55 -11.03 -2.74
C LYS A 116 -5.94 -11.37 -3.30
N ASP A 117 -6.92 -11.52 -2.41
CA ASP A 117 -8.32 -11.74 -2.78
C ASP A 117 -9.15 -10.46 -2.56
N PRO A 118 -9.36 -9.64 -3.62
CA PRO A 118 -10.13 -8.40 -3.52
C PRO A 118 -11.59 -8.61 -3.12
N SER A 119 -12.10 -9.85 -3.14
CA SER A 119 -13.53 -10.12 -2.87
C SER A 119 -13.85 -10.17 -1.40
N LYS A 120 -12.81 -10.42 -0.58
CA LYS A 120 -12.91 -10.57 0.86
C LYS A 120 -12.64 -9.22 1.50
N THR A 121 -13.68 -8.41 1.70
CA THR A 121 -13.58 -7.09 2.34
C THR A 121 -12.90 -7.11 3.71
N VAL A 122 -13.10 -8.19 4.48
CA VAL A 122 -12.40 -8.42 5.76
C VAL A 122 -10.89 -8.51 5.56
N LYS A 123 -10.43 -9.22 4.52
CA LYS A 123 -8.99 -9.31 4.20
C LYS A 123 -8.42 -7.95 3.77
N LEU A 124 -9.21 -7.14 3.04
CA LEU A 124 -8.82 -5.76 2.70
C LEU A 124 -8.64 -4.90 3.96
N ALA A 125 -9.59 -4.96 4.89
CA ALA A 125 -9.49 -4.21 6.14
C ALA A 125 -8.29 -4.66 6.99
N ILE A 126 -8.09 -5.98 7.14
CA ILE A 126 -6.94 -6.54 7.87
C ILE A 126 -5.63 -6.09 7.23
N GLY A 127 -5.52 -6.20 5.90
CA GLY A 127 -4.31 -5.79 5.19
C GLY A 127 -3.99 -4.30 5.39
N ALA A 128 -5.01 -3.44 5.36
CA ALA A 128 -4.82 -2.00 5.53
C ALA A 128 -4.35 -1.65 6.94
N VAL A 129 -4.98 -2.25 7.96
CA VAL A 129 -4.61 -2.02 9.37
C VAL A 129 -3.22 -2.59 9.67
N LEU A 130 -2.93 -3.82 9.25
CA LEU A 130 -1.62 -4.43 9.47
C LEU A 130 -0.51 -3.72 8.69
N GLY A 131 -0.78 -3.27 7.47
CA GLY A 131 0.18 -2.53 6.67
C GLY A 131 0.58 -1.22 7.33
N ALA A 132 -0.39 -0.42 7.78
CA ALA A 132 -0.13 0.80 8.52
C ALA A 132 0.60 0.50 9.84
N PHE A 133 0.11 -0.44 10.64
CA PHE A 133 0.75 -0.82 11.90
C PHE A 133 2.23 -1.19 11.70
N ILE A 134 2.56 -1.99 10.68
CA ILE A 134 3.94 -2.41 10.43
C ILE A 134 4.81 -1.25 9.95
N GLN A 135 4.30 -0.40 9.06
CA GLN A 135 5.05 0.75 8.58
C GLN A 135 5.38 1.69 9.75
N PHE A 136 4.40 2.06 10.58
CA PHE A 136 4.62 2.94 11.72
C PHE A 136 5.36 2.28 12.89
N ALA A 137 5.30 0.96 13.01
CA ALA A 137 6.11 0.25 13.99
C ALA A 137 7.60 0.27 13.62
N ILE A 138 7.93 0.45 12.34
CA ILE A 138 9.31 0.62 11.86
C ILE A 138 9.70 2.09 11.91
N GLU A 139 8.87 2.98 11.34
CA GLU A 139 9.10 4.42 11.31
C GLU A 139 9.21 5.00 12.72
N GLY A 140 8.20 4.78 13.57
CA GLY A 140 8.18 5.34 14.92
C GLY A 140 9.33 4.89 15.83
N LEU A 141 10.09 3.85 15.45
CA LEU A 141 11.35 3.54 16.15
C LEU A 141 12.35 4.69 16.04
N SER A 142 12.27 5.53 15.00
CA SER A 142 13.09 6.72 14.86
C SER A 142 12.87 7.73 16.00
N LEU A 143 11.62 7.92 16.45
CA LEU A 143 11.31 8.79 17.58
C LEU A 143 12.14 8.40 18.82
N VAL A 144 12.29 7.10 19.07
CA VAL A 144 13.05 6.60 20.21
C VAL A 144 14.55 6.58 19.93
N LEU A 145 14.97 6.11 18.75
CA LEU A 145 16.37 5.83 18.43
C LEU A 145 17.15 7.07 17.97
N ILE A 146 16.47 8.04 17.37
CA ILE A 146 17.05 9.25 16.78
C ILE A 146 16.66 10.48 17.61
N SER A 147 15.36 10.72 17.80
CA SER A 147 14.86 11.91 18.51
C SER A 147 15.01 11.81 20.04
N GLY A 148 15.16 10.59 20.56
CA GLY A 148 15.33 10.34 22.00
C GLY A 148 14.04 10.46 22.81
N ASP A 149 12.88 10.34 22.15
CA ASP A 149 11.58 10.42 22.78
C ASP A 149 11.26 9.21 23.66
N ALA A 150 10.30 9.39 24.56
CA ALA A 150 9.82 8.31 25.42
C ALA A 150 9.04 7.25 24.63
N TRP A 151 9.12 5.98 25.05
CA TRP A 151 8.34 4.87 24.47
C TRP A 151 6.82 5.10 24.44
N SER A 152 6.29 5.94 25.34
CA SER A 152 4.87 6.33 25.32
C SER A 152 4.51 7.21 24.11
N VAL A 153 5.46 8.03 23.63
CA VAL A 153 5.31 8.87 22.43
C VAL A 153 5.23 7.95 21.20
N TYR A 154 6.18 7.02 21.08
CA TYR A 154 6.16 5.97 20.06
C TYR A 154 4.83 5.20 20.04
N ALA A 155 4.36 4.72 21.20
CA ALA A 155 3.11 3.97 21.27
C ALA A 155 1.90 4.82 20.85
N THR A 156 1.93 6.12 21.12
CA THR A 156 0.86 7.06 20.73
C THR A 156 0.90 7.34 19.23
N SER A 157 2.07 7.64 18.65
CA SER A 157 2.25 7.81 17.20
C SER A 157 1.84 6.54 16.46
N LEU A 158 2.35 5.37 16.85
CA LEU A 158 2.00 4.09 16.24
C LEU A 158 0.48 3.83 16.26
N ALA A 159 -0.18 4.02 17.40
CA ALA A 159 -1.61 3.82 17.51
C ALA A 159 -2.41 4.83 16.68
N GLY A 160 -2.02 6.12 16.75
CA GLY A 160 -2.64 7.20 16.00
C GLY A 160 -2.56 6.97 14.50
N ASN A 161 -1.37 6.70 14.00
CA ASN A 161 -1.11 6.45 12.60
C ASN A 161 -1.72 5.14 12.08
N THR A 162 -1.79 4.09 12.92
CA THR A 162 -2.55 2.88 12.57
C THR A 162 -4.04 3.19 12.36
N VAL A 163 -4.60 4.11 13.15
CA VAL A 163 -5.99 4.55 13.00
C VAL A 163 -6.16 5.47 11.79
N THR A 164 -5.35 6.52 11.65
CA THR A 164 -5.50 7.47 10.54
C THR A 164 -5.22 6.80 9.21
N HIS A 165 -4.10 6.10 9.05
CA HIS A 165 -3.67 5.51 7.78
C HIS A 165 -4.26 4.13 7.51
N GLY A 166 -4.38 3.29 8.54
CA GLY A 166 -4.89 1.92 8.39
C GLY A 166 -6.41 1.85 8.30
N ILE A 167 -7.12 2.70 9.05
CA ILE A 167 -8.58 2.66 9.14
C ILE A 167 -9.20 3.81 8.34
N ILE A 168 -8.94 5.06 8.72
CA ILE A 168 -9.67 6.22 8.22
C ILE A 168 -9.32 6.51 6.75
N LEU A 169 -8.04 6.58 6.43
CA LEU A 169 -7.48 6.78 5.09
C LEU A 169 -6.98 5.49 4.45
N GLY A 170 -7.27 4.35 5.07
CA GLY A 170 -6.95 3.01 4.58
C GLY A 170 -8.22 2.24 4.27
N ALA A 171 -8.65 1.39 5.21
CA ALA A 171 -9.76 0.46 5.02
C ALA A 171 -11.08 1.13 4.57
N ILE A 172 -11.47 2.26 5.19
CA ILE A 172 -12.75 2.93 4.91
C ILE A 172 -12.87 3.36 3.45
N PRO A 173 -11.92 4.12 2.86
CA PRO A 173 -11.97 4.48 1.44
C PRO A 173 -11.53 3.35 0.51
N LEU A 174 -10.68 2.41 0.95
CA LEU A 174 -10.22 1.30 0.11
C LEU A 174 -11.38 0.39 -0.34
N ILE A 175 -12.23 -0.04 0.59
CA ILE A 175 -13.31 -1.01 0.31
C ILE A 175 -14.26 -0.52 -0.81
N PRO A 176 -14.85 0.69 -0.74
CA PRO A 176 -15.71 1.19 -1.81
C PRO A 176 -14.93 1.46 -3.10
N THR A 177 -13.67 1.89 -3.02
CA THR A 177 -12.83 2.13 -4.20
C THR A 177 -12.57 0.83 -4.96
N VAL A 178 -12.15 -0.23 -4.28
CA VAL A 178 -11.95 -1.56 -4.87
C VAL A 178 -13.27 -2.09 -5.44
N ALA A 179 -14.38 -1.92 -4.73
CA ALA A 179 -15.69 -2.34 -5.23
C ALA A 179 -16.10 -1.59 -6.52
N ALA A 180 -15.83 -0.29 -6.61
CA ALA A 180 -16.16 0.53 -7.78
C ALA A 180 -15.26 0.26 -9.00
N LEU A 181 -13.99 -0.11 -8.77
CA LEU A 181 -13.01 -0.38 -9.82
C LEU A 181 -13.02 -1.85 -10.26
N ARG A 182 -13.53 -2.74 -9.43
CA ARG A 182 -13.76 -4.15 -9.77
C ARG A 182 -14.62 -4.26 -11.03
N GLY A 183 -14.23 -5.16 -11.94
CA GLY A 183 -14.85 -5.30 -13.26
C GLY A 183 -14.38 -4.28 -14.30
N ARG A 184 -13.99 -3.05 -13.93
CA ARG A 184 -13.32 -2.12 -14.86
C ARG A 184 -11.88 -2.54 -15.10
N MET A 185 -11.15 -2.81 -14.02
CA MET A 185 -9.77 -3.26 -14.10
C MET A 185 -9.63 -4.64 -14.74
N GLN A 186 -10.60 -5.54 -14.50
CA GLN A 186 -10.63 -6.83 -15.19
C GLN A 186 -10.72 -6.68 -16.71
N ARG A 187 -11.47 -5.70 -17.23
CA ARG A 187 -11.56 -5.45 -18.68
C ARG A 187 -10.29 -4.88 -19.28
N VAL A 188 -9.56 -4.06 -18.52
CA VAL A 188 -8.33 -3.40 -18.99
C VAL A 188 -7.11 -4.31 -18.87
N LEU A 189 -7.07 -5.18 -17.84
CA LEU A 189 -5.96 -6.09 -17.58
C LEU A 189 -6.15 -7.50 -18.19
N ALA A 190 -7.38 -7.88 -18.58
CA ALA A 190 -7.66 -9.16 -19.27
C ALA A 190 -7.88 -9.12 -20.81
N PRO A 191 -7.40 -8.16 -21.63
CA PRO A 191 -7.58 -8.22 -23.08
C PRO A 191 -6.96 -9.46 -23.76
N SER A 192 -6.02 -10.16 -23.12
CA SER A 192 -5.19 -11.19 -23.74
C SER A 192 -5.76 -12.61 -23.72
N ALA A 193 -6.90 -12.85 -23.06
CA ALA A 193 -7.46 -14.20 -22.90
C ALA A 193 -8.56 -14.57 -23.91
N GLN A 194 -8.93 -13.67 -24.83
CA GLN A 194 -10.06 -13.87 -25.77
C GLN A 194 -9.68 -13.97 -27.26
N THR A 195 -8.39 -14.07 -27.60
CA THR A 195 -7.93 -14.18 -29.00
C THR A 195 -7.34 -15.54 -29.38
N SER A 196 -7.84 -16.63 -28.79
CA SER A 196 -7.60 -17.98 -29.31
C SER A 196 -8.93 -18.72 -29.45
N ASN A 197 -9.61 -18.46 -30.57
CA ASN A 197 -10.60 -19.36 -31.18
C ASN A 197 -9.90 -20.23 -32.21
#